data_AF-A0A2M7TTB6-F1
#
_entry.id   AF-A0A2M7TTB6-F1
#
_cell.length_a   1.000
_cell.length_b   1.000
_cell.length_c   1.000
_cell.angle_alpha   90.00
_cell.angle_beta   90.00
_cell.angle_gamma   90.00
#
_symmetry.space_group_name_H-M   'P 1'
#
loop_
_entity.id
_entity.type
_entity.pdbx_description
1 polymer ?
#
loop_
_entity_poly.entity_id
_entity_poly.type
_entity_poly.pdbx_seq_one_letter_code
_entity_poly.pdbx_strand_id
1 'polypeptide(L)'
;MKKIKIAILFIFFLGLYFFSGVGLQNSGDSPQYRLTQSIVNRHSYSIDSSDELIWPDIVYQNDKVYSGRSPGESFLAIPFYLVSKIADKYHFLSLPYNGQREGIIAESSLEASTVMFNSFCGALGVIMVFGISFLLFSDF
;
A
#
# COMPACT_ATOMS: atom_id res chain seq x y z
N MET A 1 14.57 25.55 -22.63
CA MET A 1 13.16 25.17 -22.81
C MET A 1 12.89 23.66 -22.67
N LYS A 2 13.72 22.75 -23.23
CA LYS A 2 13.55 21.27 -23.12
C LYS A 2 13.39 20.79 -21.66
N LYS A 3 14.27 21.23 -20.75
CA LYS A 3 14.23 20.89 -19.31
C LYS A 3 12.92 21.29 -18.60
N ILE A 4 12.33 22.43 -18.98
CA ILE A 4 11.07 22.92 -18.38
C ILE A 4 9.89 22.04 -18.83
N LYS A 5 9.81 21.66 -20.11
CA LYS A 5 8.77 20.75 -20.63
C LYS A 5 8.82 19.38 -19.95
N ILE A 6 10.04 18.89 -19.71
CA ILE A 6 10.33 17.62 -19.04
C ILE A 6 9.90 17.66 -17.58
N ALA A 7 10.22 18.73 -16.85
CA ALA A 7 9.75 18.93 -15.48
C ALA A 7 8.21 19.01 -15.39
N ILE A 8 7.56 19.69 -16.34
CA ILE A 8 6.08 19.77 -16.39
C ILE A 8 5.46 18.40 -16.61
N LEU A 9 5.98 17.60 -17.54
CA LEU A 9 5.50 16.24 -17.78
C LEU A 9 5.72 15.33 -16.56
N PHE A 10 6.87 15.45 -15.91
CA PHE A 10 7.14 14.70 -14.68
C PHE A 10 6.13 15.04 -13.58
N ILE A 11 5.91 16.33 -13.31
CA ILE A 11 4.92 16.78 -12.31
C ILE A 11 3.51 16.33 -12.69
N PHE A 12 3.16 16.34 -13.98
CA PHE A 12 1.87 15.88 -14.47
C PHE A 12 1.65 14.38 -14.20
N PHE A 13 2.61 13.51 -14.57
CA PHE A 13 2.50 12.07 -14.33
C PHE A 13 2.61 11.70 -12.86
N LEU A 14 3.46 12.40 -12.10
CA LEU A 14 3.54 12.26 -10.64
C LEU A 14 2.20 12.62 -10.00
N GLY A 15 1.60 13.73 -10.41
CA GLY A 15 0.27 14.16 -10.00
C GLY A 15 -0.78 13.11 -10.34
N LEU A 16 -0.83 12.63 -11.59
CA LEU A 16 -1.78 11.57 -11.98
C LEU A 16 -1.62 10.31 -11.14
N TYR A 17 -0.39 9.86 -10.87
CA TYR A 17 -0.14 8.70 -10.00
C TYR A 17 -0.74 8.92 -8.61
N PHE A 18 -0.41 10.03 -7.95
CA PHE A 18 -0.93 10.32 -6.60
C PHE A 18 -2.43 10.64 -6.56
N PHE A 19 -2.98 11.32 -7.56
CA PHE A 19 -4.42 11.62 -7.65
C PHE A 19 -5.25 10.40 -8.09
N SER A 20 -4.66 9.44 -8.80
CA SER A 20 -5.31 8.16 -9.15
C SER A 20 -5.27 7.15 -8.01
N GLY A 21 -4.39 7.35 -7.02
CA GLY A 21 -4.46 6.67 -5.74
C GLY A 21 -5.74 7.09 -5.03
N VAL A 22 -6.81 6.31 -5.21
CA VAL A 22 -8.09 6.54 -4.55
C VAL A 22 -7.86 6.51 -3.04
N GLY A 23 -8.28 7.57 -2.35
CA GLY A 23 -7.76 7.98 -1.06
C GLY A 23 -7.59 6.88 -0.02
N LEU A 24 -6.34 6.55 0.28
CA LEU A 24 -5.77 5.89 1.48
C LEU A 24 -6.41 4.58 2.01
N GLN A 25 -7.63 4.20 1.62
CA GLN A 25 -8.33 2.97 1.99
C GLN A 25 -9.57 2.80 1.09
N ASN A 26 -9.47 1.93 0.08
CA ASN A 26 -10.62 1.36 -0.63
C ASN A 26 -11.00 0.00 -0.03
N SER A 27 -12.14 -0.56 -0.46
CA SER A 27 -12.66 -1.84 0.05
C SER A 27 -11.70 -3.03 -0.04
N GLY A 28 -10.68 -2.97 -0.90
CA GLY A 28 -9.68 -4.02 -1.06
C GLY A 28 -8.44 -3.86 -0.18
N ASP A 29 -8.16 -2.66 0.36
CA ASP A 29 -6.88 -2.37 1.00
C ASP A 29 -6.76 -3.12 2.34
N SER A 30 -7.80 -3.06 3.18
CA SER A 30 -7.81 -3.78 4.47
C SER A 30 -7.78 -5.31 4.28
N PRO A 31 -8.59 -5.93 3.42
CA PRO A 31 -8.46 -7.36 3.11
C PRO A 31 -7.07 -7.76 2.59
N GLN A 32 -6.45 -6.95 1.72
CA GLN A 32 -5.11 -7.21 1.21
C GLN A 32 -4.04 -7.12 2.29
N TYR A 33 -4.15 -6.12 3.17
CA TYR A 33 -3.28 -5.98 4.34
C TYR A 33 -3.44 -7.18 5.28
N ARG A 34 -4.68 -7.55 5.64
CA ARG A 34 -4.94 -8.71 6.52
C ARG A 34 -4.49 -10.03 5.90
N LEU A 35 -4.63 -10.20 4.59
CA LEU A 35 -4.08 -11.36 3.88
C LEU A 35 -2.55 -11.37 3.96
N THR A 36 -1.89 -10.23 3.75
CA THR A 36 -0.43 -10.09 3.92
C THR A 36 0.01 -10.47 5.34
N GLN A 37 -0.69 -9.94 6.35
CA GLN A 37 -0.49 -10.25 7.76
C GLN A 37 -0.64 -11.76 8.03
N SER A 38 -1.65 -12.39 7.44
CA SER A 38 -1.91 -13.83 7.61
C SER A 38 -0.83 -14.69 6.95
N ILE A 39 -0.38 -14.31 5.76
CA ILE A 39 0.73 -14.99 5.07
C ILE A 39 1.99 -14.92 5.92
N VAL A 40 2.32 -13.75 6.46
CA VAL A 40 3.57 -13.54 7.21
C VAL A 40 3.52 -14.17 8.61
N ASN A 41 2.45 -13.95 9.37
CA ASN A 41 2.40 -14.37 10.77
C ASN A 41 1.85 -15.79 10.96
N ARG A 42 0.97 -16.25 10.06
CA ARG A 42 0.25 -17.53 10.20
C ARG A 42 0.56 -18.53 9.09
N HIS A 43 1.34 -18.14 8.09
CA HIS A 43 1.59 -18.96 6.90
C HIS A 43 0.28 -19.44 6.25
N SER A 44 -0.75 -18.59 6.24
CA SER A 44 -2.08 -18.91 5.74
C SER A 44 -2.52 -17.94 4.64
N TYR A 45 -3.32 -18.46 3.71
CA TYR A 45 -3.99 -17.68 2.64
C TYR A 45 -5.41 -17.24 3.01
N SER A 46 -5.87 -17.55 4.22
CA SER A 46 -7.15 -17.06 4.74
C SER A 46 -6.92 -15.89 5.70
N ILE A 47 -7.83 -14.93 5.69
CA ILE A 47 -7.94 -13.84 6.66
C ILE A 47 -8.61 -14.39 7.94
N ASP A 48 -8.36 -13.77 9.10
CA ASP A 48 -9.08 -14.18 10.31
C ASP A 48 -10.53 -13.69 10.21
N SER A 49 -11.48 -14.55 10.56
CA SER A 49 -12.87 -14.13 10.68
C SER A 49 -13.10 -13.12 11.83
N SER A 50 -12.19 -13.04 12.81
CA SER A 50 -12.28 -12.06 13.89
C SER A 50 -11.69 -10.68 13.53
N ASP A 51 -11.05 -10.54 12.37
CA ASP A 51 -10.48 -9.26 11.96
C ASP A 51 -11.60 -8.27 11.62
N GLU A 52 -11.59 -7.09 12.25
CA GLU A 52 -12.47 -6.00 11.86
C GLU A 52 -12.03 -5.46 10.49
N LEU A 53 -12.95 -5.52 9.53
CA LEU A 53 -12.74 -5.06 8.17
C LEU A 53 -13.79 -4.00 7.83
N ILE A 54 -13.35 -2.83 7.35
CA ILE A 54 -14.24 -1.74 6.96
C ILE A 54 -14.59 -1.89 5.48
N TRP A 55 -15.85 -2.21 5.20
CA TRP A 55 -16.41 -2.39 3.85
C TRP A 55 -15.58 -3.33 2.96
N PRO A 56 -15.27 -4.56 3.41
CA PRO A 56 -14.32 -5.42 2.74
C PRO A 56 -14.82 -6.01 1.42
N ASP A 57 -13.91 -6.07 0.45
CA ASP A 57 -13.99 -6.95 -0.71
C ASP A 57 -13.44 -8.33 -0.33
N ILE A 58 -14.31 -9.21 0.17
CA ILE A 58 -13.98 -10.55 0.68
C ILE A 58 -14.92 -11.63 0.14
N VAL A 59 -14.44 -12.87 0.17
CA VAL A 59 -15.21 -14.08 -0.16
C VAL A 59 -15.13 -15.07 1.00
N TYR A 60 -16.26 -15.70 1.33
CA TYR A 60 -16.34 -16.75 2.33
C TYR A 60 -16.34 -18.12 1.64
N GLN A 61 -15.44 -19.02 2.05
CA GLN A 61 -15.39 -20.39 1.54
C GLN A 61 -14.96 -21.35 2.65
N ASN A 62 -15.74 -22.40 2.91
CA ASN A 62 -15.47 -23.41 3.94
C ASN A 62 -15.14 -22.80 5.32
N ASP A 63 -16.00 -21.88 5.80
CA ASP A 63 -15.84 -21.15 7.07
C ASP A 63 -14.55 -20.30 7.19
N LYS A 64 -13.87 -20.05 6.07
CA LYS A 64 -12.69 -19.18 6.00
C LYS A 64 -12.99 -17.93 5.19
N VAL A 65 -12.36 -16.84 5.59
CA VAL A 65 -12.41 -15.54 4.91
C VAL A 65 -11.23 -15.44 3.96
N TYR A 66 -11.48 -15.00 2.73
CA TYR A 66 -10.47 -14.77 1.70
C TYR A 66 -10.62 -13.35 1.14
N SER A 67 -9.51 -12.76 0.69
CA SER A 67 -9.59 -11.53 -0.11
C SER A 67 -10.37 -11.82 -1.40
N GLY A 68 -11.30 -10.93 -1.75
CA GLY A 68 -12.04 -10.99 -3.03
C GLY A 68 -11.16 -10.64 -4.23
N ARG A 69 -9.95 -10.12 -3.99
CA ARG A 69 -8.96 -9.77 -5.01
C ARG A 69 -7.86 -10.81 -5.11
N SER A 70 -7.13 -10.76 -6.23
CA SER A 70 -5.97 -11.63 -6.46
C SER A 70 -4.93 -11.45 -5.34
N PRO A 71 -4.26 -12.53 -4.89
CA PRO A 71 -3.32 -12.47 -3.77
C PRO A 71 -1.98 -11.83 -4.14
N GLY A 72 -1.74 -11.55 -5.43
CA GLY A 72 -0.47 -11.03 -5.94
C GLY A 72 -0.03 -9.75 -5.23
N GLU A 73 -0.97 -8.83 -4.99
CA GLU A 73 -0.69 -7.58 -4.26
C GLU A 73 -0.29 -7.85 -2.81
N SER A 74 -0.94 -8.81 -2.13
CA SER A 74 -0.56 -9.20 -0.76
C SER A 74 0.84 -9.82 -0.69
N PHE A 75 1.25 -10.62 -1.68
CA PHE A 75 2.63 -11.13 -1.74
C PHE A 75 3.65 -10.01 -1.94
N LEU A 76 3.35 -9.07 -2.84
CA LEU A 76 4.20 -7.90 -3.08
C LEU A 76 4.26 -6.97 -1.86
N ALA A 77 3.23 -6.98 -1.01
CA ALA A 77 3.16 -6.18 0.21
C ALA A 77 3.99 -6.73 1.38
N ILE A 78 4.43 -8.00 1.34
CA ILE A 78 5.22 -8.65 2.41
C ILE A 78 6.44 -7.82 2.86
N PRO A 79 7.36 -7.37 1.98
CA PRO A 79 8.52 -6.60 2.42
C PRO A 79 8.12 -5.29 3.11
N PHE A 80 7.08 -4.61 2.63
CA PHE A 80 6.59 -3.37 3.23
C PHE A 80 5.97 -3.61 4.61
N TYR A 81 5.17 -4.67 4.75
CA TYR A 81 4.61 -5.10 6.02
C TYR A 81 5.70 -5.40 7.06
N LEU A 82 6.79 -6.07 6.66
CA LEU A 82 7.93 -6.34 7.54
C LEU A 82 8.63 -5.04 7.98
N VAL A 83 8.83 -4.10 7.06
CA VAL A 83 9.39 -2.77 7.40
C VAL A 83 8.46 -2.03 8.36
N SER A 84 7.15 -2.05 8.14
CA SER A 84 6.16 -1.44 9.04
C SER A 84 6.15 -2.10 10.42
N LYS A 85 6.26 -3.43 10.53
CA LYS A 85 6.44 -4.12 11.83
C LYS A 85 7.73 -3.70 12.55
N ILE A 86 8.82 -3.51 11.81
CA ILE A 86 10.07 -3.03 12.39
C ILE A 86 9.89 -1.60 12.89
N ALA A 87 9.27 -0.72 12.10
CA ALA A 87 9.00 0.66 12.48
C ALA A 87 8.11 0.74 13.74
N ASP A 88 7.06 -0.09 13.79
CA ASP A 88 6.16 -0.21 14.94
C ASP A 88 6.90 -0.69 16.20
N LYS A 89 7.73 -1.73 16.06
CA LYS A 89 8.56 -2.29 17.15
C LYS A 89 9.50 -1.25 17.78
N TYR A 90 10.01 -0.31 16.98
CA TYR A 90 10.86 0.79 17.45
C TYR A 90 10.07 2.07 17.79
N HIS A 91 8.75 1.99 17.87
CA HIS A 91 7.85 3.10 18.20
C HIS A 91 7.99 4.32 17.27
N PHE A 92 8.36 4.08 16.01
CA PHE A 92 8.37 5.13 14.98
C PHE A 92 6.97 5.40 14.42
N LEU A 93 6.02 4.49 14.63
CA LEU A 93 4.63 4.67 14.24
C LEU A 93 3.83 5.26 15.41
N SER A 94 3.07 6.31 15.14
CA SER A 94 2.09 6.87 16.06
C SER A 94 0.67 6.51 15.61
N LEU A 95 -0.25 6.41 16.56
CA LEU A 95 -1.66 6.23 16.25
C LEU A 95 -2.18 7.46 15.49
N PRO A 96 -2.82 7.27 14.33
CA PRO A 96 -3.49 8.36 13.65
C PRO A 96 -4.57 8.95 14.57
N TYR A 97 -4.68 10.28 14.60
CA TYR A 97 -5.65 11.01 15.45
C TYR A 97 -5.58 10.65 16.94
N ASN A 98 -4.42 10.21 17.45
CA ASN A 98 -4.23 9.75 18.83
C ASN A 98 -5.22 8.63 19.25
N GLY A 99 -5.77 7.86 18.29
CA GLY A 99 -6.76 6.81 18.57
C GLY A 99 -8.15 7.32 18.97
N GLN A 100 -8.47 8.60 18.73
CA GLN A 100 -9.75 9.19 19.14
C GLN A 100 -10.92 8.93 18.18
N ARG A 101 -10.67 8.30 17.02
CA ARG A 101 -11.74 7.92 16.08
C ARG A 101 -12.08 6.45 16.20
N GLU A 102 -13.38 6.15 16.20
CA GLU A 102 -13.87 4.77 16.06
C GLU A 102 -13.31 4.12 14.79
N GLY A 103 -12.89 2.86 14.92
CA GLY A 103 -12.23 2.10 13.85
C GLY A 103 -10.73 2.36 13.68
N ILE A 104 -10.13 3.30 14.44
CA ILE A 104 -8.68 3.50 14.45
C ILE A 104 -8.07 2.75 15.64
N ILE A 105 -7.44 1.64 15.33
CA ILE A 105 -6.76 0.76 16.28
C ILE A 105 -5.24 0.84 16.10
N ALA A 106 -4.48 0.22 17.01
CA ALA A 106 -3.02 0.14 16.91
C ALA A 106 -2.55 -0.38 15.54
N GLU A 107 -3.30 -1.32 14.98
CA GLU A 107 -2.98 -1.93 13.69
C GLU A 107 -3.21 -0.99 12.50
N SER A 108 -4.03 0.05 12.66
CA SER A 108 -4.30 1.03 11.60
C SER A 108 -3.06 1.84 11.22
N SER A 109 -2.14 2.10 12.16
CA SER A 109 -0.87 2.76 11.86
C SER A 109 0.05 1.88 11.01
N LEU A 110 0.03 0.57 11.26
CA LEU A 110 0.83 -0.43 10.57
C LEU A 110 0.28 -0.70 9.16
N GLU A 111 -1.05 -0.80 9.03
CA GLU A 111 -1.75 -0.86 7.75
C GLU A 111 -1.44 0.36 6.88
N ALA A 112 -1.63 1.57 7.43
CA ALA A 112 -1.34 2.82 6.74
C ALA A 112 0.14 2.91 6.33
N SER A 113 1.06 2.54 7.21
CA SER A 113 2.50 2.50 6.91
C SER A 113 2.82 1.54 5.76
N THR A 114 2.20 0.35 5.74
CA THR A 114 2.42 -0.65 4.68
C THR A 114 1.99 -0.10 3.32
N VAL A 115 0.81 0.53 3.27
CA VAL A 115 0.26 1.16 2.05
C VAL A 115 1.12 2.34 1.61
N MET A 116 1.59 3.17 2.55
CA MET A 116 2.47 4.31 2.25
C MET A 116 3.81 3.86 1.67
N PHE A 117 4.43 2.82 2.23
CA PHE A 117 5.69 2.29 1.70
C PHE A 117 5.55 1.73 0.29
N ASN A 118 4.47 0.98 0.02
CA ASN A 118 4.15 0.52 -1.33
C ASN A 118 3.99 1.71 -2.30
N SER A 119 3.21 2.72 -1.90
CA SER A 119 2.97 3.93 -2.69
C SER A 119 4.27 4.71 -2.97
N PHE A 120 5.14 4.81 -1.97
CA PHE A 120 6.45 5.46 -2.08
C PHE A 120 7.36 4.73 -3.08
N CYS A 121 7.41 3.40 -3.02
CA CYS A 121 8.17 2.60 -3.98
C CYS A 121 7.63 2.73 -5.41
N GLY A 122 6.31 2.77 -5.59
CA GLY A 122 5.73 3.05 -6.91
C GLY A 122 6.10 4.45 -7.42
N ALA A 123 6.12 5.47 -6.55
CA ALA A 123 6.59 6.81 -6.91
C ALA A 123 8.08 6.82 -7.33
N LEU A 124 8.95 6.09 -6.61
CA LEU A 124 10.35 5.88 -7.02
C LEU A 124 10.45 5.16 -8.37
N GLY A 125 9.57 4.19 -8.63
CA GLY A 125 9.47 3.51 -9.92
C GLY A 125 9.17 4.48 -11.06
N VAL A 126 8.21 5.40 -10.87
CA VAL A 126 7.91 6.45 -11.86
C VAL A 126 9.13 7.34 -12.12
N ILE A 127 9.85 7.75 -11.07
CA ILE A 127 11.10 8.53 -11.21
C ILE A 127 12.14 7.76 -12.01
N MET A 128 12.31 6.46 -11.75
CA MET A 128 13.28 5.62 -12.45
C MET A 128 12.92 5.46 -13.94
N VAL A 129 11.66 5.16 -14.26
CA VAL A 129 11.17 5.04 -15.64
C VAL A 129 11.37 6.35 -16.39
N PHE A 130 11.08 7.47 -15.74
CA PHE A 130 11.31 8.79 -16.31
C PHE A 130 12.80 9.06 -16.56
N GLY A 131 13.67 8.74 -15.59
CA GLY A 131 15.12 8.87 -15.72
C GLY A 131 15.68 8.03 -16.87
N ILE A 132 15.25 6.78 -17.00
CA ILE A 132 15.64 5.89 -18.11
C ILE A 132 15.15 6.46 -19.44
N SER A 133 13.88 6.89 -19.51
CA SER A 133 13.32 7.50 -20.72
C SER A 133 14.09 8.74 -21.12
N PHE A 134 14.48 9.57 -20.16
CA PHE A 134 15.30 10.74 -20.42
C PHE A 134 16.68 10.37 -20.97
N LEU A 135 17.36 9.37 -20.40
CA LEU A 135 18.67 8.91 -20.88
C LEU A 135 18.61 8.30 -22.29
N LEU A 136 17.53 7.58 -22.63
CA LEU A 136 17.38 6.93 -23.94
C LEU A 136 16.98 7.91 -25.05
N PHE A 137 16.27 8.99 -24.70
CA PHE A 137 15.69 9.92 -25.68
C PHE A 137 16.22 11.35 -25.55
N SER A 138 17.27 11.60 -24.74
CA SER A 138 17.85 12.95 -24.58
C SER A 138 18.50 13.48 -25.85
N ASP A 139 18.94 12.58 -26.71
CA ASP A 139 19.77 12.86 -27.90
C ASP A 139 18.94 13.07 -29.18
N PHE A 140 17.63 12.84 -29.12
CA PHE A 140 16.64 13.28 -30.11
C PHE A 140 16.06 14.65 -29.72
#